data_AF-A0A0D3BA56-F1
#
_entry.id   AF-A0A0D3BA56-F1
#
_cell.length_a   1.000
_cell.length_b   1.000
_cell.length_c   1.000
_cell.angle_alpha   90.00
_cell.angle_beta   90.00
_cell.angle_gamma   90.00
#
_symmetry.space_group_name_H-M   'P 1'
#
loop_
_entity.id
_entity.type
_entity.pdbx_description
1 polymer ?
#
loop_
_entity_poly.entity_id
_entity_poly.type
_entity_poly.pdbx_seq_one_letter_code
_entity_poly.pdbx_strand_id
1 'polypeptide(L)'
;MMVACIKFKDWTRVEEDCRKAVQLDHNSVKAHYMLGLALLQRKDYADGVKALQKDLGRGTNPTGYMVEEIWEELAKAKYMEWELASARRSWELNSLKETCDAALNQQGALDMSRTEESSEEAYSSHTERLKALNQVFEKAAEMINQPRCINVSSKAFCNSPSSVQVPDYLCCNITLEIFRDPVISPSGVTYERAAIREHINKVGRFDRITREKLDPSKLVPNLAIKEAVASYLEKHVWVYKVDS
;
A
#
# COMPACT_ATOMS: atom_id res chain seq x y z
N MET A 1 21.36 26.12 0.21
CA MET A 1 22.05 25.03 -0.50
C MET A 1 21.08 23.99 -1.08
N MET A 2 20.14 23.44 -0.31
CA MET A 2 19.15 22.43 -0.79
C MET A 2 18.51 22.72 -2.16
N VAL A 3 18.04 23.95 -2.41
CA VAL A 3 17.34 24.30 -3.68
C VAL A 3 18.25 24.13 -4.92
N ALA A 4 19.56 24.33 -4.78
CA ALA A 4 20.51 24.13 -5.86
C ALA A 4 20.78 22.63 -6.09
N CYS A 5 20.96 21.85 -5.02
CA CYS A 5 21.22 20.41 -5.12
C CYS A 5 20.05 19.62 -5.72
N ILE A 6 18.81 20.02 -5.43
CA ILE A 6 17.60 19.44 -6.05
C ILE A 6 17.61 19.66 -7.57
N LYS A 7 17.99 20.87 -8.02
CA LYS A 7 18.08 21.18 -9.47
C LYS A 7 19.12 20.35 -10.20
N PHE A 8 20.19 19.93 -9.51
CA PHE A 8 21.25 19.08 -10.05
C PHE A 8 21.07 17.58 -9.76
N LYS A 9 19.94 17.17 -9.15
CA LYS A 9 19.65 15.77 -8.76
C LYS A 9 20.74 15.13 -7.88
N ASP A 10 21.48 15.93 -7.11
CA ASP A 10 22.50 15.45 -6.19
C ASP A 10 21.85 15.07 -4.85
N TRP A 11 21.14 13.95 -4.84
CA TRP A 11 20.30 13.50 -3.72
C TRP A 11 21.11 13.12 -2.48
N THR A 12 22.36 12.71 -2.65
CA THR A 12 23.27 12.40 -1.53
C THR A 12 23.56 13.66 -0.70
N ARG A 13 23.86 14.78 -1.37
CA ARG A 13 24.05 16.06 -0.67
C ARG A 13 22.76 16.60 -0.06
N VAL A 14 21.62 16.43 -0.75
CA VAL A 14 20.31 16.79 -0.19
C VAL A 14 20.07 16.02 1.11
N GLU A 15 20.33 14.72 1.13
CA GLU A 15 20.19 13.91 2.34
C GLU A 15 21.09 14.40 3.48
N GLU A 16 22.38 14.65 3.22
CA GLU A 16 23.31 15.15 4.23
C GLU A 16 22.85 16.49 4.83
N ASP A 17 22.45 17.43 3.97
CA ASP A 17 21.92 18.72 4.39
C ASP A 17 20.64 18.56 5.21
N CYS A 18 19.75 17.64 4.82
CA CYS A 18 18.51 17.38 5.56
C CYS A 18 18.78 16.72 6.92
N ARG A 19 19.72 15.77 7.00
CA ARG A 19 20.11 15.15 8.28
C ARG A 19 20.68 16.19 9.25
N LYS A 20 21.51 17.12 8.76
CA LYS A 20 21.99 18.27 9.56
C LYS A 20 20.84 19.18 9.99
N ALA A 21 19.91 19.49 9.08
CA ALA A 21 18.74 20.30 9.42
C ALA A 21 17.86 19.66 10.50
N VAL A 22 17.66 18.33 10.44
CA VAL A 22 16.93 17.57 11.47
C VAL A 22 17.66 17.55 12.82
N GLN A 23 19.00 17.57 12.83
CA GLN A 23 19.77 17.70 14.07
C GLN A 23 19.60 19.08 14.71
N LEU A 24 19.48 20.13 13.90
CA LEU A 24 19.28 21.51 14.37
C LEU A 24 17.83 21.76 14.83
N ASP A 25 16.86 21.27 14.05
CA ASP A 25 15.44 21.33 14.38
C ASP A 25 14.79 19.97 14.14
N HIS A 26 14.59 19.24 15.23
CA HIS A 26 13.99 17.92 15.20
C HIS A 26 12.52 17.91 14.75
N ASN A 27 11.85 19.06 14.83
CA ASN A 27 10.43 19.22 14.49
C ASN A 27 10.21 19.85 13.11
N SER A 28 11.28 20.05 12.33
CA SER A 28 11.16 20.67 11.01
C SER A 28 10.47 19.74 10.02
N VAL A 29 9.18 19.97 9.78
CA VAL A 29 8.38 19.27 8.75
C VAL A 29 9.06 19.33 7.38
N LYS A 30 9.60 20.50 7.03
CA LYS A 30 10.30 20.66 5.76
C LYS A 30 11.56 19.81 5.67
N ALA A 31 12.30 19.63 6.76
CA ALA A 31 13.53 18.84 6.76
C ALA A 31 13.24 17.34 6.62
N HIS A 32 12.25 16.82 7.35
CA HIS A 32 11.83 15.41 7.26
C HIS A 32 11.22 15.09 5.90
N TYR A 33 10.35 15.95 5.37
CA TYR A 33 9.82 15.81 4.01
C TYR A 33 10.93 15.73 2.95
N MET A 34 11.86 16.69 2.95
CA MET A 34 12.96 16.72 1.98
C MET A 34 13.94 15.54 2.16
N LEU A 35 14.15 15.09 3.40
CA LEU A 35 14.93 13.89 3.71
C LEU A 35 14.26 12.64 3.11
N GLY A 36 12.95 12.49 3.32
CA GLY A 36 12.13 11.44 2.73
C GLY A 36 12.32 11.39 1.22
N LEU A 37 12.08 12.51 0.53
CA LEU A 37 12.25 12.62 -0.92
C LEU A 37 13.66 12.19 -1.40
N ALA A 38 14.71 12.64 -0.72
CA ALA A 38 16.08 12.27 -1.07
C ALA A 38 16.32 10.75 -0.94
N LEU A 39 15.81 10.13 0.13
CA LEU A 39 15.91 8.69 0.36
C LEU A 39 15.14 7.88 -0.69
N LEU A 40 13.94 8.32 -1.07
CA LEU A 40 13.15 7.69 -2.15
C LEU A 40 13.90 7.70 -3.48
N GLN A 41 14.52 8.83 -3.83
CA GLN A 41 15.31 8.96 -5.07
C GLN A 41 16.57 8.08 -5.06
N ARG A 42 17.09 7.78 -3.86
CA ARG A 42 18.18 6.82 -3.65
C ARG A 42 17.72 5.37 -3.57
N LYS A 43 16.42 5.10 -3.68
CA LYS A 43 15.78 3.78 -3.51
C LYS A 43 15.91 3.19 -2.10
N ASP A 44 16.18 4.03 -1.10
CA ASP A 44 16.13 3.65 0.30
C ASP A 44 14.71 3.89 0.83
N TYR A 45 13.78 3.04 0.38
CA TYR A 45 12.35 3.23 0.62
C TYR A 45 11.99 3.12 2.10
N ALA A 46 12.62 2.19 2.83
CA ALA A 46 12.32 1.92 4.24
C ALA A 46 12.65 3.14 5.12
N ASP A 47 13.82 3.75 4.94
CA ASP A 47 14.17 4.95 5.70
C ASP A 47 13.42 6.19 5.19
N GLY A 48 13.10 6.25 3.89
CA GLY A 48 12.23 7.28 3.32
C GLY A 48 10.83 7.31 3.95
N VAL A 49 10.20 6.13 4.11
CA VAL A 49 8.90 5.98 4.78
C VAL A 49 8.96 6.50 6.22
N LYS A 50 9.99 6.13 6.98
CA LYS A 50 10.16 6.58 8.38
C LYS A 50 10.31 8.10 8.48
N ALA A 51 11.06 8.71 7.56
CA ALA A 51 11.24 10.17 7.52
C ALA A 51 9.90 10.87 7.26
N LEU A 52 9.12 10.42 6.28
CA LEU A 52 7.83 11.00 5.92
C LEU A 52 6.74 10.82 7.00
N GLN A 53 6.72 9.67 7.69
CA GLN A 53 5.74 9.41 8.76
C GLN A 53 5.89 10.34 9.97
N LYS A 54 7.09 10.83 10.22
CA LYS A 54 7.40 11.65 11.39
C LYS A 54 6.67 12.99 11.41
N ASP A 55 6.31 13.49 10.23
CA ASP A 55 5.61 14.76 10.04
C ASP A 55 4.10 14.66 10.26
N LEU A 56 3.51 13.49 10.00
CA LEU A 56 2.07 13.25 10.12
C LEU A 56 1.62 12.98 11.56
N GLY A 57 2.53 12.57 12.44
CA GLY A 57 2.22 12.19 13.82
C GLY A 57 2.19 13.33 14.85
N ARG A 58 2.63 14.54 14.50
CA ARG A 58 2.93 15.59 15.51
C ARG A 58 1.89 16.70 15.69
N GLY A 59 0.80 16.72 14.93
CA GLY A 59 -0.25 17.74 15.10
C GLY A 59 0.23 19.19 14.92
N THR A 60 1.46 19.39 14.43
CA THR A 60 1.99 20.69 14.03
C THR A 60 1.32 21.06 12.73
N ASN A 61 0.25 21.87 12.75
CA ASN A 61 -0.53 22.30 11.57
C ASN A 61 0.38 22.69 10.38
N PRO A 62 0.72 21.78 9.46
CA PRO A 62 1.38 22.17 8.24
C PRO A 62 0.29 22.84 7.39
N THR A 63 0.68 23.76 6.52
CA THR A 63 -0.25 24.26 5.50
C THR A 63 -0.86 23.07 4.77
N GLY A 64 -2.20 23.04 4.61
CA GLY A 64 -2.92 21.85 4.15
C GLY A 64 -2.41 21.23 2.85
N TYR A 65 -1.84 22.03 1.94
CA TYR A 65 -1.23 21.53 0.70
C TYR A 65 0.00 20.64 0.94
N MET A 66 0.83 20.94 1.96
CA MET A 66 2.00 20.13 2.28
C MET A 66 1.61 18.77 2.86
N VAL A 67 0.49 18.71 3.60
CA VAL A 67 0.01 17.45 4.18
C VAL A 67 -0.37 16.47 3.08
N GLU A 68 -1.10 16.92 2.05
CA GLU A 68 -1.47 16.09 0.91
C GLU A 68 -0.24 15.61 0.12
N GLU A 69 0.71 16.51 -0.18
CA GLU A 69 1.97 16.12 -0.85
C GLU A 69 2.75 15.06 -0.05
N ILE A 70 2.88 15.23 1.27
CA ILE A 70 3.56 14.26 2.14
C ILE A 70 2.83 12.91 2.11
N TRP A 71 1.49 12.90 2.12
CA TRP A 71 0.72 11.65 2.03
C TRP A 71 0.90 10.95 0.70
N GLU A 72 0.87 11.68 -0.43
CA GLU A 72 1.08 11.13 -1.76
C GLU A 72 2.47 10.50 -1.89
N GLU A 73 3.50 11.19 -1.39
CA GLU A 73 4.87 10.68 -1.43
C GLU A 73 5.06 9.50 -0.47
N LEU A 74 4.42 9.51 0.71
CA LEU A 74 4.43 8.39 1.64
C LEU A 74 3.72 7.16 1.04
N ALA A 75 2.61 7.37 0.34
CA ALA A 75 1.89 6.32 -0.39
C ALA A 75 2.79 5.67 -1.44
N LYS A 76 3.42 6.48 -2.30
CA LYS A 76 4.39 6.01 -3.31
C LYS A 76 5.55 5.25 -2.65
N ALA A 77 6.11 5.79 -1.58
CA ALA A 77 7.21 5.17 -0.84
C ALA A 77 6.86 3.77 -0.32
N LYS A 78 5.72 3.64 0.36
CA LYS A 78 5.22 2.37 0.87
C LYS A 78 4.93 1.38 -0.25
N TYR A 79 4.36 1.85 -1.36
CA TYR A 79 4.13 1.02 -2.54
C TYR A 79 5.44 0.46 -3.10
N MET A 80 6.46 1.31 -3.27
CA MET A 80 7.76 0.91 -3.81
C MET A 80 8.50 -0.07 -2.89
N GLU A 81 8.47 0.16 -1.58
CA GLU A 81 9.00 -0.78 -0.57
C GLU A 81 8.31 -2.14 -0.69
N TRP A 82 6.98 -2.13 -0.76
CA TRP A 82 6.18 -3.34 -0.93
C TRP A 82 6.46 -4.03 -2.26
N GLU A 83 6.63 -3.29 -3.36
CA GLU A 83 6.88 -3.82 -4.70
C GLU A 83 8.23 -4.53 -4.76
N LEU A 84 9.28 -3.91 -4.20
CA LEU A 84 10.60 -4.54 -4.08
C LEU A 84 10.54 -5.82 -3.24
N ALA A 85 9.88 -5.76 -2.08
CA ALA A 85 9.71 -6.92 -1.21
C ALA A 85 8.85 -8.01 -1.85
N SER A 86 7.87 -7.66 -2.69
CA SER A 86 7.04 -8.61 -3.41
C SER A 86 7.76 -9.28 -4.58
N ALA A 87 8.52 -8.51 -5.35
CA ALA A 87 9.36 -9.04 -6.42
C ALA A 87 10.36 -10.06 -5.86
N ARG A 88 10.98 -9.75 -4.72
CA ARG A 88 11.87 -10.68 -4.01
C ARG A 88 11.15 -11.95 -3.59
N ARG A 89 9.99 -11.85 -2.93
CA ARG A 89 9.18 -13.02 -2.53
C ARG A 89 8.76 -13.86 -3.72
N SER A 90 8.36 -13.24 -4.83
CA SER A 90 7.99 -13.95 -6.06
C SER A 90 9.18 -14.69 -6.67
N TRP A 91 10.37 -14.08 -6.66
CA TRP A 91 11.59 -14.72 -7.14
C TRP A 91 11.99 -15.91 -6.26
N GLU A 92 11.99 -15.73 -4.94
CA GLU A 92 12.28 -16.80 -3.97
C GLU A 92 11.29 -17.97 -4.11
N LEU A 93 10.00 -17.68 -4.29
CA LEU A 93 8.97 -18.69 -4.52
C LEU A 93 9.21 -19.49 -5.80
N ASN A 94 9.54 -18.82 -6.91
CA ASN A 94 9.82 -19.49 -8.17
C ASN A 94 11.09 -20.34 -8.11
N SER A 95 12.16 -19.81 -7.49
CA SER A 95 13.40 -20.55 -7.29
C SER A 95 13.19 -21.81 -6.43
N LEU A 96 12.37 -21.70 -5.37
CA LEU A 96 12.00 -22.85 -4.55
C LEU A 96 11.18 -23.86 -5.33
N LYS A 97 10.22 -23.41 -6.15
CA LYS A 97 9.42 -24.27 -7.03
C LYS A 97 10.30 -25.10 -7.96
N GLU A 98 11.22 -24.45 -8.68
CA GLU A 98 12.15 -25.11 -9.59
C GLU A 98 13.01 -26.16 -8.87
N THR A 99 13.46 -25.85 -7.65
CA THR A 99 14.24 -26.78 -6.83
C THR A 99 13.41 -27.99 -6.41
N CYS A 100 12.17 -27.79 -5.98
CA CYS A 100 11.25 -28.87 -5.60
C CYS A 100 10.86 -29.74 -6.80
N ASP A 101 10.56 -29.14 -7.96
CA ASP A 101 10.27 -29.86 -9.20
C ASP A 101 11.46 -30.73 -9.61
N ALA A 102 12.68 -30.18 -9.57
CA ALA A 102 13.90 -30.93 -9.88
C ALA A 102 14.13 -32.11 -8.92
N ALA A 103 13.96 -31.89 -7.62
CA ALA A 103 14.12 -32.93 -6.60
C ALA A 103 13.08 -34.06 -6.76
N LEU A 104 11.80 -33.71 -6.98
CA LEU A 104 10.75 -34.70 -7.24
C LEU A 104 11.04 -35.51 -8.50
N ASN A 105 11.45 -34.87 -9.59
CA ASN A 105 11.77 -35.58 -10.84
C ASN A 105 12.97 -36.52 -10.68
N GLN A 106 14.01 -36.12 -9.93
CA GLN A 106 15.12 -37.02 -9.59
C GLN A 106 14.65 -38.21 -8.76
N GLN A 107 13.78 -37.98 -7.77
CA GLN A 107 13.21 -39.06 -6.95
C GLN A 107 12.38 -40.03 -7.80
N GLY A 108 11.51 -39.50 -8.66
CA GLY A 108 10.70 -40.32 -9.58
C GLY A 108 11.57 -41.16 -10.52
N ALA A 109 12.68 -40.60 -11.02
CA ALA A 109 13.64 -41.35 -11.84
C ALA A 109 14.34 -42.48 -11.06
N LEU A 110 14.71 -42.25 -9.80
CA LEU A 110 15.30 -43.27 -8.93
C LEU A 110 14.30 -44.38 -8.58
N ASP A 111 13.06 -44.03 -8.25
CA ASP A 111 12.01 -45.00 -7.92
C ASP A 111 11.67 -45.89 -9.14
N MET A 112 11.67 -45.32 -10.35
CA MET A 112 11.50 -46.06 -11.61
C MET A 112 12.66 -47.03 -11.88
N SER A 113 13.88 -46.70 -11.44
CA SER A 113 15.05 -47.57 -11.60
C SER A 113 15.09 -48.75 -10.60
N ARG A 114 14.31 -48.68 -9.51
CA ARG A 114 14.36 -49.64 -8.40
C ARG A 114 13.23 -50.67 -8.39
N THR A 115 12.16 -50.43 -9.13
CA THR A 115 10.90 -51.16 -8.95
C THR A 115 10.49 -51.84 -10.26
N GLU A 116 10.30 -53.16 -10.23
CA GLU A 116 9.69 -53.96 -11.34
C GLU A 116 8.14 -53.87 -11.34
N GLU A 117 7.58 -52.92 -10.58
CA GLU A 117 6.13 -52.65 -10.56
C GLU A 117 5.66 -52.10 -11.91
N SER A 118 4.41 -52.41 -12.26
CA SER A 118 3.76 -51.96 -13.50
C SER A 118 3.98 -50.46 -13.69
N SER A 119 4.68 -50.09 -14.76
CA SER A 119 5.16 -48.74 -15.06
C SER A 119 4.07 -47.66 -15.01
N GLU A 120 2.80 -48.05 -15.16
CA GLU A 120 1.65 -47.13 -15.19
C GLU A 120 1.28 -46.57 -13.81
N GLU A 121 1.32 -47.37 -12.74
CA GLU A 121 0.92 -46.92 -11.40
C GLU A 121 1.96 -45.98 -10.77
N ALA A 122 3.24 -46.29 -10.95
CA ALA A 122 4.35 -45.44 -10.50
C ALA A 122 4.39 -44.10 -11.28
N TYR A 123 4.11 -44.12 -12.59
CA TYR A 123 4.00 -42.92 -13.41
C TYR A 123 2.79 -42.06 -12.99
N SER A 124 1.66 -42.70 -12.67
CA SER A 124 0.47 -42.01 -12.15
C SER A 124 0.76 -41.31 -10.82
N SER A 125 1.37 -42.02 -9.87
CA SER A 125 1.74 -41.49 -8.55
C SER A 125 2.71 -40.30 -8.62
N HIS A 126 3.74 -40.39 -9.47
CA HIS A 126 4.68 -39.28 -9.70
C HIS A 126 3.99 -38.04 -10.29
N THR A 127 3.11 -38.28 -11.27
CA THR A 127 2.32 -37.20 -11.90
C THR A 127 1.40 -36.51 -10.89
N GLU A 128 0.78 -37.26 -9.97
CA GLU A 128 -0.05 -36.70 -8.90
C GLU A 128 0.75 -35.83 -7.93
N ARG A 129 1.97 -36.24 -7.56
CA ARG A 129 2.87 -35.44 -6.71
C ARG A 129 3.25 -34.12 -7.38
N LEU A 130 3.59 -34.13 -8.67
CA LEU A 130 3.88 -32.91 -9.43
C LEU A 130 2.66 -31.99 -9.56
N LYS A 131 1.47 -32.56 -9.74
CA LYS A 131 0.21 -31.77 -9.74
C LYS A 131 -0.02 -31.12 -8.38
N ALA A 132 0.15 -31.85 -7.28
CA ALA A 132 0.01 -31.31 -5.93
C ALA A 132 1.04 -30.20 -5.66
N LEU A 133 2.29 -30.38 -6.09
CA LEU A 133 3.33 -29.37 -5.97
C LEU A 133 2.95 -28.09 -6.71
N ASN A 134 2.53 -28.20 -7.97
CA ASN A 134 2.09 -27.06 -8.77
C ASN A 134 0.93 -26.32 -8.10
N GLN A 135 -0.07 -27.03 -7.58
CA GLN A 135 -1.21 -26.42 -6.88
C GLN A 135 -0.78 -25.64 -5.62
N VAL A 136 0.20 -26.14 -4.85
CA VAL A 136 0.73 -25.44 -3.67
C VAL A 136 1.40 -24.13 -4.09
N PHE A 137 2.26 -24.17 -5.11
CA PHE A 137 2.98 -23.00 -5.58
C PHE A 137 2.07 -22.00 -6.32
N GLU A 138 1.04 -22.45 -7.04
CA GLU A 138 0.02 -21.59 -7.63
C GLU A 138 -0.74 -20.82 -6.54
N LYS A 139 -1.23 -21.52 -5.51
CA LYS A 139 -1.90 -20.85 -4.37
C LYS A 139 -0.98 -19.86 -3.65
N ALA A 140 0.29 -20.22 -3.44
CA ALA A 140 1.26 -19.31 -2.85
C ALA A 140 1.52 -18.07 -3.74
N ALA A 141 1.60 -18.27 -5.05
CA ALA A 141 1.78 -17.19 -6.02
C ALA A 141 0.57 -16.26 -6.06
N GLU A 142 -0.66 -16.78 -5.97
CA GLU A 142 -1.89 -15.98 -5.88
C GLU A 142 -1.88 -15.05 -4.65
N MET A 143 -1.34 -15.51 -3.52
CA MET A 143 -1.22 -14.68 -2.30
C MET A 143 -0.19 -13.56 -2.45
N ILE A 144 0.89 -13.78 -3.20
CA ILE A 144 1.91 -12.77 -3.48
C ILE A 144 1.44 -11.78 -4.55
N ASN A 145 0.81 -12.29 -5.60
CA ASN A 145 0.47 -11.59 -6.84
C ASN A 145 -1.02 -11.24 -6.96
N GLN A 146 -1.77 -11.17 -5.85
CA GLN A 146 -3.22 -10.90 -5.84
C GLN A 146 -3.60 -9.86 -6.91
N PRO A 147 -4.54 -10.13 -7.83
CA PRO A 147 -4.88 -9.22 -8.92
C PRO A 147 -5.42 -7.89 -8.37
N ARG A 148 -4.82 -6.78 -8.82
CA ARG A 148 -4.94 -5.46 -8.19
C ARG A 148 -5.64 -4.50 -9.12
N CYS A 149 -6.84 -4.08 -8.74
CA CYS A 149 -7.49 -2.96 -9.40
C CYS A 149 -7.44 -1.76 -8.45
N ILE A 150 -7.01 -0.62 -9.01
CA ILE A 150 -6.64 0.58 -8.24
C ILE A 150 -7.86 1.48 -8.00
N ASN A 151 -8.96 1.28 -8.72
CA ASN A 151 -9.99 2.30 -8.79
C ASN A 151 -11.39 1.78 -8.44
N VAL A 152 -11.91 2.26 -7.31
CA VAL A 152 -13.32 2.11 -6.87
C VAL A 152 -14.26 2.95 -7.76
N SER A 153 -13.74 3.99 -8.42
CA SER A 153 -14.50 4.91 -9.28
C SER A 153 -14.90 4.29 -10.63
N SER A 154 -14.14 3.29 -11.10
CA SER A 154 -14.41 2.56 -12.34
C SER A 154 -14.99 1.19 -12.03
N LYS A 155 -16.12 1.17 -11.31
CA LYS A 155 -16.97 -0.01 -11.11
C LYS A 155 -17.36 -0.71 -12.44
N ALA A 156 -17.08 -0.09 -13.58
CA ALA A 156 -17.41 -0.54 -14.93
C ALA A 156 -16.30 -1.31 -15.68
N PHE A 157 -15.05 -1.44 -15.20
CA PHE A 157 -13.97 -2.06 -16.00
C PHE A 157 -13.25 -3.27 -15.39
N CYS A 158 -13.60 -3.72 -14.17
CA CYS A 158 -13.04 -4.94 -13.60
C CYS A 158 -14.12 -6.01 -13.39
N ASN A 159 -14.65 -6.57 -14.49
CA ASN A 159 -15.47 -7.79 -14.46
C ASN A 159 -14.65 -9.07 -14.26
N SER A 160 -13.44 -8.97 -13.70
CA SER A 160 -12.67 -10.14 -13.32
C SER A 160 -13.02 -10.51 -11.88
N PRO A 161 -13.54 -11.72 -11.61
CA PRO A 161 -13.90 -12.16 -10.26
C PRO A 161 -12.73 -12.19 -9.27
N SER A 162 -11.51 -11.91 -9.75
CA SER A 162 -10.26 -11.97 -8.98
C SER A 162 -9.70 -10.58 -8.59
N SER A 163 -10.34 -9.46 -8.96
CA SER A 163 -9.86 -8.13 -8.56
C SER A 163 -10.30 -7.76 -7.15
N VAL A 164 -9.34 -7.62 -6.23
CA VAL A 164 -9.64 -7.16 -4.86
C VAL A 164 -9.94 -5.66 -4.89
N GLN A 165 -11.13 -5.25 -4.46
CA GLN A 165 -11.52 -3.85 -4.31
C GLN A 165 -11.41 -3.42 -2.85
N VAL A 166 -11.14 -2.13 -2.62
CA VAL A 166 -11.22 -1.55 -1.27
C VAL A 166 -12.68 -1.62 -0.82
N PRO A 167 -12.97 -2.16 0.39
CA PRO A 167 -14.33 -2.22 0.88
C PRO A 167 -14.96 -0.83 1.03
N ASP A 168 -16.19 -0.67 0.54
CA ASP A 168 -16.92 0.62 0.52
C ASP A 168 -17.00 1.29 1.91
N TYR A 169 -17.05 0.51 3.00
CA TYR A 169 -17.10 1.04 4.38
C TYR A 169 -15.79 1.68 4.85
N LEU A 170 -14.69 1.49 4.13
CA LEU A 170 -13.42 2.20 4.34
C LEU A 170 -13.29 3.43 3.43
N CYS A 171 -14.28 3.68 2.58
CA CYS A 171 -14.28 4.77 1.61
C CYS A 171 -15.22 5.91 2.05
N CYS A 172 -14.82 7.13 1.72
CA CYS A 172 -15.61 8.32 1.97
C CYS A 172 -16.75 8.43 0.96
N ASN A 173 -17.97 8.70 1.44
CA ASN A 173 -19.13 8.89 0.57
C ASN A 173 -19.04 10.09 -0.38
N ILE A 174 -18.14 11.05 -0.13
CA ILE A 174 -17.94 12.23 -0.97
C ILE A 174 -16.83 11.99 -2.00
N THR A 175 -15.63 11.62 -1.53
CA THR A 175 -14.46 11.46 -2.41
C THR A 175 -14.45 10.12 -3.12
N LEU A 176 -15.18 9.12 -2.59
CA LEU A 176 -15.17 7.73 -3.03
C LEU A 176 -13.79 7.05 -2.90
N GLU A 177 -12.87 7.69 -2.19
CA GLU A 177 -11.54 7.19 -1.86
C GLU A 177 -11.48 6.67 -0.43
N ILE A 178 -10.47 5.84 -0.13
CA ILE A 178 -10.18 5.38 1.23
C ILE A 178 -9.94 6.57 2.17
N PHE A 179 -10.46 6.50 3.40
CA PHE A 179 -10.32 7.62 4.35
C PHE A 179 -8.85 7.92 4.71
N ARG A 180 -8.49 9.20 4.75
CA ARG A 180 -7.19 9.68 5.25
C ARG A 180 -7.36 10.36 6.61
N ASP A 181 -8.35 11.24 6.72
CA ASP A 181 -8.70 11.95 7.97
C ASP A 181 -10.21 11.86 8.23
N PRO A 182 -10.70 10.66 8.61
CA PRO A 182 -12.13 10.43 8.78
C PRO A 182 -12.70 11.25 9.95
N VAL A 183 -13.81 11.92 9.71
CA VAL A 183 -14.64 12.61 10.70
C VAL A 183 -16.05 12.10 10.69
N ILE A 184 -16.66 11.96 11.85
CA ILE A 184 -18.05 11.55 12.00
C ILE A 184 -18.94 12.75 12.32
N SER A 185 -20.08 12.84 11.64
CA SER A 185 -21.14 13.82 11.93
C SER A 185 -22.01 13.34 13.10
N PRO A 186 -22.77 14.23 13.78
CA PRO A 186 -23.75 13.83 14.78
C PRO A 186 -24.82 12.84 14.27
N SER A 187 -25.07 12.84 12.96
CA SER A 187 -25.98 11.91 12.30
C SER A 187 -25.37 10.50 12.12
N GLY A 188 -24.14 10.27 12.58
CA GLY A 188 -23.46 8.98 12.53
C GLY A 188 -22.76 8.67 11.19
N VAL A 189 -22.69 9.63 10.27
CA VAL A 189 -22.06 9.41 8.95
C VAL A 189 -20.61 9.85 8.97
N THR A 190 -19.71 9.03 8.43
CA THR A 190 -18.28 9.33 8.34
C THR A 190 -17.91 9.92 6.97
N TYR A 191 -17.08 10.96 6.99
CA TYR A 191 -16.60 11.70 5.82
C TYR A 191 -15.11 11.96 5.91
N GLU A 192 -14.50 12.20 4.75
CA GLU A 192 -13.18 12.83 4.68
C GLU A 192 -13.29 14.29 5.14
N ARG A 193 -12.41 14.73 6.05
CA ARG A 193 -12.53 16.04 6.71
C ARG A 193 -12.52 17.19 5.72
N ALA A 194 -11.61 17.16 4.76
CA ALA A 194 -11.49 18.20 3.74
C ALA A 194 -12.79 18.30 2.91
N ALA A 195 -13.30 17.14 2.47
CA ALA A 195 -14.46 17.05 1.61
C ALA A 195 -15.76 17.53 2.27
N ILE A 196 -16.02 17.12 3.53
CA ILE A 196 -17.23 17.59 4.23
C ILE A 196 -17.16 19.06 4.58
N ARG A 197 -15.98 19.60 4.92
CA ARG A 197 -15.80 21.03 5.17
C ARG A 197 -16.05 21.84 3.91
N GLU A 198 -15.55 21.38 2.77
CA GLU A 198 -15.79 22.02 1.49
C GLU A 198 -17.28 21.99 1.11
N HIS A 199 -17.97 20.86 1.30
CA HIS A 199 -19.42 20.76 1.14
C HIS A 199 -20.17 21.77 2.02
N ILE A 200 -19.82 21.86 3.31
CA ILE A 200 -20.48 22.80 4.23
C ILE A 200 -20.27 24.25 3.78
N ASN A 201 -19.08 24.59 3.28
CA ASN A 201 -18.73 25.94 2.86
C ASN A 201 -19.35 26.33 1.50
N LYS A 202 -19.40 25.40 0.53
CA LYS A 202 -19.84 25.68 -0.84
C LYS A 202 -21.32 25.39 -1.09
N VAL A 203 -21.86 24.34 -0.47
CA VAL A 203 -23.21 23.84 -0.73
C VAL A 203 -24.17 24.24 0.39
N GLY A 204 -23.77 24.05 1.65
CA GLY A 204 -24.55 24.51 2.80
C GLY A 204 -24.35 23.70 4.07
N ARG A 205 -24.81 24.26 5.19
CA ARG A 205 -24.62 23.73 6.56
C ARG A 205 -25.57 22.58 6.90
N PHE A 206 -25.53 21.52 6.11
CA PHE A 206 -26.31 20.30 6.29
C PHE A 206 -25.50 19.05 5.92
N ASP A 207 -25.82 17.93 6.57
CA ASP A 207 -25.23 16.62 6.31
C ASP A 207 -25.59 16.16 4.89
N ARG A 208 -24.59 15.77 4.09
CA ARG A 208 -24.81 15.46 2.67
C ARG A 208 -25.77 14.28 2.45
N ILE A 209 -25.82 13.34 3.39
CA ILE A 209 -26.61 12.12 3.28
C ILE A 209 -27.94 12.29 3.99
N THR A 210 -27.93 12.64 5.28
CA THR A 210 -29.16 12.71 6.09
C THR A 210 -29.93 14.01 5.93
N ARG A 211 -29.30 15.05 5.35
CA ARG A 211 -29.84 16.41 5.19
C ARG A 211 -30.14 17.14 6.51
N GLU A 212 -29.71 16.59 7.63
CA GLU A 212 -29.81 17.24 8.94
C GLU A 212 -28.88 18.45 9.03
N LYS A 213 -29.23 19.45 9.85
CA LYS A 213 -28.39 20.64 10.03
C LYS A 213 -27.04 20.27 10.64
N LEU A 214 -25.96 20.61 9.94
CA LEU A 214 -24.60 20.24 10.32
C LEU A 214 -23.74 21.48 10.55
N ASP A 215 -23.25 21.62 11.79
CA ASP A 215 -22.27 22.62 12.16
C ASP A 215 -20.85 22.02 12.04
N PRO A 216 -19.89 22.67 11.36
CA PRO A 216 -18.51 22.18 11.26
C PRO A 216 -17.84 21.86 12.60
N SER A 217 -18.20 22.58 13.67
CA SER A 217 -17.66 22.36 15.01
C SER A 217 -18.09 21.03 15.63
N LYS A 218 -19.17 20.42 15.14
CA LYS A 218 -19.69 19.13 15.62
C LYS A 218 -19.04 17.92 14.94
N LEU A 219 -18.14 18.14 13.98
CA LEU A 219 -17.39 17.06 13.34
C LEU A 219 -16.30 16.55 14.29
N VAL A 220 -16.39 15.29 14.67
CA VAL A 220 -15.44 14.65 15.58
C VAL A 220 -14.55 13.70 14.79
N PRO A 221 -13.22 13.63 15.04
CA PRO A 221 -12.37 12.62 14.42
C PRO A 221 -12.89 11.19 14.70
N ASN A 222 -13.04 10.38 13.66
CA ASN A 222 -13.44 8.98 13.80
C ASN A 222 -12.18 8.09 13.87
N LEU A 223 -11.62 7.98 15.07
CA LEU A 223 -10.37 7.23 15.29
C LEU A 223 -10.52 5.73 14.98
N ALA A 224 -11.69 5.15 15.22
CA ALA A 224 -11.95 3.74 14.91
C ALA A 224 -11.84 3.44 13.41
N ILE A 225 -12.43 4.29 12.56
CA ILE A 225 -12.27 4.16 11.10
C ILE A 225 -10.83 4.43 10.68
N LYS A 226 -10.15 5.39 11.31
CA LYS A 226 -8.73 5.68 11.04
C LYS A 226 -7.84 4.46 11.31
N GLU A 227 -8.06 3.77 12.42
CA GLU A 227 -7.35 2.55 12.78
C GLU A 227 -7.72 1.37 11.87
N ALA A 228 -9.00 1.23 11.53
CA ALA A 228 -9.47 0.20 10.59
C ALA A 228 -8.81 0.35 9.21
N VAL A 229 -8.74 1.59 8.70
CA VAL A 229 -8.02 1.89 7.45
C VAL A 229 -6.53 1.60 7.59
N ALA A 230 -5.89 2.00 8.69
CA ALA A 230 -4.48 1.72 8.91
C ALA A 230 -4.19 0.21 8.88
N SER A 231 -4.98 -0.59 9.61
CA SER A 231 -4.86 -2.05 9.64
C SER A 231 -5.11 -2.70 8.27
N TYR A 232 -6.04 -2.14 7.49
CA TYR A 232 -6.28 -2.58 6.12
C TYR A 232 -5.07 -2.27 5.22
N LEU A 233 -4.53 -1.05 5.27
CA LEU A 233 -3.41 -0.61 4.45
C LEU A 233 -2.10 -1.35 4.76
N GLU A 234 -1.89 -1.82 5.99
CA GLU A 234 -0.76 -2.69 6.34
C GLU A 234 -0.77 -4.01 5.55
N LYS A 235 -1.95 -4.59 5.33
CA LYS A 235 -2.13 -5.85 4.61
C LYS A 235 -2.29 -5.64 3.10
N HIS A 236 -2.76 -4.45 2.72
CA HIS A 236 -3.14 -4.11 1.35
C HIS A 236 -2.38 -2.86 0.87
N VAL A 237 -1.04 -2.86 1.01
CA VAL A 237 -0.16 -1.73 0.63
C VAL A 237 -0.32 -1.33 -0.86
N TRP A 238 -0.81 -2.25 -1.67
CA TRP A 238 -1.11 -2.03 -3.07
C TRP A 238 -2.17 -0.96 -3.36
N VAL A 239 -2.98 -0.62 -2.36
CA VAL A 239 -3.97 0.46 -2.43
C VAL A 239 -3.30 1.80 -2.73
N TYR A 240 -2.02 1.96 -2.40
CA TYR A 240 -1.25 3.16 -2.69
C TYR A 240 -0.73 3.26 -4.14
N LYS A 241 -1.01 2.27 -5.01
CA LYS A 241 -0.55 2.33 -6.39
C LYS A 241 -1.23 3.51 -7.10
N VAL A 242 -0.44 4.49 -7.50
CA VAL A 242 -0.92 5.65 -8.27
C VAL A 242 -0.78 5.29 -9.76
N ASP A 243 -1.88 5.35 -10.52
CA ASP A 243 -1.81 5.24 -11.98
C ASP A 243 -0.99 6.42 -12.51
N SER A 244 0.11 6.11 -13.22
CA SER A 244 1.04 7.09 -13.78
C SER A 244 0.61 7.58 -15.15
#